data_AF-A9M4Z3-F1
#
_entry.id   AF-A9M4Z3-F1
#
_cell.length_a   1.000
_cell.length_b   1.000
_cell.length_c   1.000
_cell.angle_alpha   90.00
_cell.angle_beta   90.00
_cell.angle_gamma   90.00
#
_symmetry.space_group_name_H-M   'P 1'
#
loop_
_entity.id
_entity.type
_entity.pdbx_description
1 polymer ?
#
loop_
_entity_poly.entity_id
_entity_poly.type
_entity_poly.pdbx_seq_one_letter_code
_entity_poly.pdbx_strand_id
1 'polypeptide(L)'
;MNWRGFDIYGTYYDLTHLRPFQMVVPVDGQNVTLHVTFGHHCFTDEKGNGPLIYRNEGRYWSQERYDCTHTLPNLITTRFAGSYAIPYTNRKNKEQYHYMETNDYAIFFDINRPENTTNELKLKIVSAYELDQWGRETVPKGKPKKVSWILSQRTKGLTAL
;
A
#
# COMPACT_ATOMS: atom_id res chain seq x y z
N MET A 1 -10.04 0.22 -7.70
CA MET A 1 -10.46 -1.10 -8.21
C MET A 1 -11.45 -1.67 -7.22
N ASN A 2 -12.61 -2.16 -7.64
CA ASN A 2 -13.62 -2.69 -6.72
C ASN A 2 -13.45 -4.22 -6.63
N TRP A 3 -12.72 -4.69 -5.61
CA TRP A 3 -12.45 -6.11 -5.43
C TRP A 3 -13.70 -6.86 -4.95
N ARG A 4 -13.88 -8.09 -5.44
CA ARG A 4 -15.00 -8.97 -5.10
C ARG A 4 -14.48 -10.28 -4.50
N GLY A 5 -13.77 -11.07 -5.30
CA GLY A 5 -13.26 -12.38 -4.92
C GLY A 5 -13.32 -13.30 -6.12
N PHE A 6 -12.78 -14.50 -6.00
CA PHE A 6 -12.79 -15.52 -7.06
C PHE A 6 -12.46 -16.90 -6.50
N ASP A 7 -12.79 -17.93 -7.26
CA ASP A 7 -12.51 -19.31 -6.91
C ASP A 7 -11.11 -19.74 -7.33
N ILE A 8 -10.43 -20.42 -6.41
CA ILE A 8 -9.17 -21.11 -6.65
C ILE A 8 -9.36 -22.56 -6.23
N TYR A 9 -9.25 -23.49 -7.18
CA TYR A 9 -9.37 -24.93 -6.94
C TYR A 9 -10.63 -25.32 -6.14
N GLY A 10 -11.74 -24.63 -6.37
CA GLY A 10 -13.02 -24.88 -5.70
C GLY A 10 -13.21 -24.17 -4.36
N THR A 11 -12.23 -23.39 -3.90
CA THR A 11 -12.34 -22.53 -2.72
C THR A 11 -12.53 -21.08 -3.14
N TYR A 12 -13.60 -20.44 -2.67
CA TYR A 12 -13.84 -19.01 -2.89
C TYR A 12 -13.00 -18.17 -1.93
N TYR A 13 -12.24 -17.23 -2.48
CA TYR A 13 -11.47 -16.24 -1.72
C TYR A 13 -12.11 -14.87 -1.85
N ASP A 14 -12.59 -14.32 -0.73
CA ASP A 14 -13.24 -13.01 -0.70
C ASP A 14 -12.21 -11.88 -0.67
N LEU A 15 -12.42 -10.85 -1.47
CA LEU A 15 -11.54 -9.67 -1.50
C LEU A 15 -12.31 -8.38 -1.19
N THR A 16 -13.53 -8.47 -0.66
CA THR A 16 -14.37 -7.27 -0.45
C THR A 16 -13.84 -6.36 0.65
N HIS A 17 -13.04 -6.87 1.58
CA HIS A 17 -12.31 -6.07 2.57
C HIS A 17 -11.27 -5.14 1.95
N LEU A 18 -10.85 -5.39 0.71
CA LEU A 18 -9.94 -4.52 -0.04
C LEU A 18 -10.67 -3.49 -0.91
N ARG A 19 -12.00 -3.37 -0.79
CA ARG A 19 -12.73 -2.33 -1.53
C ARG A 19 -12.18 -0.93 -1.21
N PRO A 20 -12.15 -0.03 -2.20
CA PRO A 20 -11.70 1.33 -1.97
C PRO A 20 -12.54 1.99 -0.89
N PHE A 21 -11.88 2.74 -0.02
CA PHE A 21 -12.54 3.51 1.03
C PHE A 21 -11.89 4.89 1.14
N GLN A 22 -12.55 5.77 1.89
CA GLN A 22 -12.02 7.09 2.22
C GLN A 22 -11.75 7.17 3.71
N MET A 23 -10.68 7.87 4.07
CA MET A 23 -10.42 8.27 5.45
C MET A 23 -9.98 9.73 5.47
N VAL A 24 -10.35 10.45 6.53
CA VAL A 24 -9.96 11.85 6.74
C VAL A 24 -8.86 11.88 7.78
N VAL A 25 -7.79 12.61 7.50
CA VAL A 25 -6.64 12.76 8.40
C VAL A 25 -6.31 14.24 8.58
N PRO A 26 -5.98 14.68 9.81
CA PRO A 26 -5.52 16.05 10.05
C PRO A 26 -4.08 16.21 9.56
N VAL A 27 -3.83 17.21 8.71
CA VAL A 27 -2.52 17.56 8.15
C VAL A 27 -2.39 19.08 8.16
N ASP A 28 -1.35 19.61 8.82
CA ASP A 28 -1.10 21.06 8.93
C ASP A 28 -2.35 21.86 9.40
N GLY A 29 -3.18 21.28 10.27
CA GLY A 29 -4.41 21.91 10.77
C GLY A 29 -5.61 21.85 9.81
N GLN A 30 -5.49 21.15 8.68
CA GLN A 30 -6.57 20.93 7.72
C GLN A 30 -6.97 19.45 7.64
N ASN A 31 -8.23 19.20 7.31
CA ASN A 31 -8.72 17.86 7.03
C ASN A 31 -8.40 17.48 5.58
N VAL A 32 -7.57 16.45 5.39
CA VAL A 32 -7.23 15.90 4.08
C VAL A 32 -7.92 14.55 3.90
N THR A 33 -8.66 14.41 2.80
CA THR A 33 -9.32 13.15 2.43
C THR A 33 -8.36 12.26 1.67
N LEU A 34 -8.09 11.08 2.20
CA LEU A 34 -7.33 10.03 1.54
C LEU A 34 -8.29 9.06 0.84
N HIS A 35 -8.17 8.93 -0.47
CA HIS A 35 -8.83 7.91 -1.28
C HIS A 35 -7.94 6.68 -1.33
N VAL A 36 -8.24 5.68 -0.51
CA VAL A 36 -7.42 4.48 -0.33
C VAL A 36 -7.79 3.40 -1.33
N THR A 37 -6.79 2.81 -1.97
CA THR A 37 -6.94 1.68 -2.88
C THR A 37 -5.83 0.65 -2.67
N PHE A 38 -6.12 -0.61 -3.01
CA PHE A 38 -5.18 -1.71 -2.90
C PHE A 38 -4.87 -2.29 -4.28
N GLY A 39 -3.58 -2.48 -4.56
CA GLY A 39 -3.09 -3.18 -5.75
C GLY A 39 -3.10 -4.69 -5.56
N HIS A 40 -3.20 -5.43 -6.66
CA HIS A 40 -3.15 -6.89 -6.66
C HIS A 40 -1.88 -7.51 -6.05
N HIS A 41 -0.74 -6.79 -5.94
CA HIS A 41 0.46 -7.34 -5.28
C HIS A 41 0.26 -7.48 -3.75
N CYS A 42 -0.85 -7.00 -3.20
CA CYS A 42 -1.22 -7.26 -1.80
C CYS A 42 -1.66 -8.70 -1.56
N PHE A 43 -2.05 -9.45 -2.59
CA PHE A 43 -2.50 -10.85 -2.49
C PHE A 43 -1.93 -11.76 -3.60
N THR A 44 -0.95 -11.25 -4.36
CA THR A 44 -0.27 -11.99 -5.42
C THR A 44 1.24 -11.78 -5.37
N ASP A 45 2.00 -12.71 -5.95
CA ASP A 45 3.45 -12.63 -6.10
C ASP A 45 3.93 -13.00 -7.52
N GLU A 46 5.25 -12.97 -7.73
CA GLU A 46 5.93 -13.41 -8.97
C GLU A 46 6.67 -14.74 -8.78
N LYS A 47 6.56 -15.37 -7.60
CA LYS A 47 7.35 -16.56 -7.23
C LYS A 47 6.79 -17.83 -7.89
N GLY A 48 5.50 -17.86 -8.22
CA GLY A 48 4.89 -19.01 -8.90
C GLY A 48 4.41 -20.11 -7.96
N ASN A 49 4.29 -19.84 -6.66
CA ASN A 49 3.94 -20.85 -5.65
C ASN A 49 2.43 -21.18 -5.60
N GLY A 50 1.60 -20.43 -6.31
CA GLY A 50 0.15 -20.64 -6.42
C GLY A 50 -0.31 -20.56 -7.88
N PRO A 51 -1.63 -20.67 -8.16
CA PRO A 51 -2.15 -20.54 -9.51
C PRO A 51 -1.94 -19.14 -10.10
N LEU A 52 -1.69 -19.09 -11.41
CA LEU A 52 -1.56 -17.85 -12.16
C LEU A 52 -2.95 -17.19 -12.35
N ILE A 53 -3.20 -16.08 -11.64
CA ILE A 53 -4.50 -15.39 -11.66
C ILE A 53 -4.50 -14.18 -12.60
N TYR A 54 -3.37 -13.47 -12.73
CA TYR A 54 -3.23 -12.39 -13.73
C TYR A 54 -2.14 -12.72 -14.74
N ARG A 55 -2.52 -13.46 -15.78
CA ARG A 55 -1.60 -13.99 -16.81
C ARG A 55 -0.73 -12.93 -17.48
N ASN A 56 -1.35 -11.82 -17.90
CA ASN A 56 -0.65 -10.74 -18.60
C ASN A 56 0.39 -10.02 -17.74
N GLU A 57 0.28 -10.15 -16.42
CA GLU A 57 1.15 -9.48 -15.46
C GLU A 57 2.04 -10.46 -14.69
N GLY A 58 2.00 -11.75 -15.04
CA GLY A 58 2.80 -12.81 -14.40
C GLY A 58 2.52 -12.97 -12.91
N ARG A 59 1.26 -12.74 -12.47
CA ARG A 59 0.91 -12.74 -11.04
C ARG A 59 0.24 -14.02 -10.59
N TYR A 60 0.85 -14.66 -9.60
CA TYR A 60 0.37 -15.89 -8.99
C TYR A 60 -0.29 -15.60 -7.64
N TRP A 61 -1.29 -16.41 -7.28
CA TRP A 61 -1.88 -16.38 -5.95
C TRP A 61 -0.81 -16.57 -4.88
N SER A 62 -0.93 -15.83 -3.79
CA SER A 62 -0.12 -16.03 -2.60
C SER A 62 -1.03 -16.04 -1.38
N GLN A 63 -1.21 -17.23 -0.78
CA GLN A 63 -2.06 -17.41 0.39
C GLN A 63 -1.56 -16.55 1.56
N GLU A 64 -0.26 -16.58 1.83
CA GLU A 64 0.40 -15.78 2.86
C GLU A 64 0.08 -14.27 2.71
N ARG A 65 0.23 -13.73 1.49
CA ARG A 65 -0.10 -12.32 1.23
C ARG A 65 -1.58 -12.06 1.40
N TYR A 66 -2.44 -12.94 0.90
CA TYR A 66 -3.87 -12.84 1.09
C TYR A 66 -4.24 -12.79 2.58
N ASP A 67 -3.67 -13.65 3.42
CA ASP A 67 -3.94 -13.68 4.85
C ASP A 67 -3.56 -12.34 5.51
N CYS A 68 -2.43 -11.75 5.10
CA CYS A 68 -2.02 -10.43 5.56
C CYS A 68 -3.04 -9.33 5.22
N THR A 69 -3.77 -9.46 4.11
CA THR A 69 -4.72 -8.42 3.67
C THR A 69 -5.89 -8.23 4.64
N HIS A 70 -6.22 -9.21 5.48
CA HIS A 70 -7.34 -9.08 6.42
C HIS A 70 -7.10 -8.06 7.54
N THR A 71 -5.84 -7.79 7.89
CA THR A 71 -5.48 -6.79 8.91
C THR A 71 -5.14 -5.44 8.30
N LEU A 72 -4.78 -5.42 7.02
CA LEU A 72 -4.22 -4.27 6.32
C LEU A 72 -5.15 -3.03 6.30
N PRO A 73 -6.45 -3.12 5.92
CA PRO A 73 -7.35 -1.95 5.98
C PRO A 73 -7.45 -1.33 7.39
N ASN A 74 -7.51 -2.16 8.43
CA ASN A 74 -7.56 -1.70 9.80
C ASN A 74 -6.24 -1.01 10.22
N LEU A 75 -5.09 -1.57 9.82
CA LEU A 75 -3.78 -0.95 10.06
C LEU A 75 -3.68 0.42 9.39
N ILE A 76 -4.13 0.54 8.13
CA ILE A 76 -4.11 1.82 7.41
C ILE A 76 -5.02 2.85 8.08
N THR A 77 -6.26 2.46 8.42
CA THR A 77 -7.22 3.40 9.04
C THR A 77 -6.80 3.88 10.42
N THR A 78 -6.15 3.04 11.22
CA THR A 78 -5.86 3.35 12.63
C THR A 78 -4.48 3.94 12.88
N ARG A 79 -3.46 3.59 12.07
CA ARG A 79 -2.05 3.94 12.37
C ARG A 79 -1.35 4.76 11.30
N PHE A 80 -1.88 4.80 10.07
CA PHE A 80 -1.13 5.32 8.93
C PHE A 80 -0.63 6.77 9.10
N ALA A 81 -1.47 7.71 9.52
CA ALA A 81 -1.05 9.11 9.62
C ALA A 81 0.00 9.37 10.71
N GLY A 82 -0.01 8.55 11.77
CA GLY A 82 0.93 8.64 12.90
C GLY A 82 2.25 7.93 12.66
N SER A 83 2.35 7.10 11.63
CA SER A 83 3.52 6.26 11.39
C SER A 83 4.67 7.00 10.71
N TYR A 84 5.74 6.24 10.46
CA TYR A 84 6.87 6.64 9.62
C TYR A 84 6.91 5.81 8.35
N ALA A 85 7.44 6.42 7.29
CA ALA A 85 7.77 5.74 6.06
C ALA A 85 9.11 6.23 5.51
N ILE A 86 9.81 5.37 4.76
CA ILE A 86 11.01 5.73 4.00
C ILE A 86 10.58 6.08 2.58
N PRO A 87 10.74 7.33 2.13
CA PRO A 87 10.59 7.72 0.74
C PRO A 87 11.74 7.15 -0.10
N TYR A 88 11.43 6.66 -1.29
CA TYR A 88 12.44 6.19 -2.25
C TYR A 88 11.90 6.29 -3.68
N THR A 89 12.80 6.16 -4.64
CA THR A 89 12.46 6.12 -6.06
C THR A 89 12.34 4.67 -6.49
N ASN A 90 11.18 4.27 -7.03
CA ASN A 90 10.99 2.92 -7.55
C ASN A 90 11.69 2.73 -8.91
N ARG A 91 11.70 1.51 -9.44
CA ARG A 91 12.35 1.16 -10.73
C ARG A 91 11.83 1.95 -11.94
N LYS A 92 10.69 2.63 -11.82
CA LYS A 92 10.07 3.46 -12.87
C LYS A 92 10.30 4.97 -12.63
N ASN A 93 11.27 5.33 -11.79
CA ASN A 93 11.58 6.71 -11.42
C ASN A 93 10.40 7.47 -10.78
N LYS A 94 9.50 6.75 -10.10
CA LYS A 94 8.38 7.35 -9.35
C LYS A 94 8.64 7.26 -7.85
N GLU A 95 8.28 8.32 -7.15
CA GLU A 95 8.31 8.38 -5.70
C GLU A 95 7.33 7.35 -5.09
N GLN A 96 7.83 6.53 -4.17
CA GLN A 96 7.11 5.50 -3.45
C GLN A 96 7.60 5.49 -1.99
N TYR A 97 6.83 4.88 -1.09
CA TYR A 97 7.09 4.88 0.34
C TYR A 97 7.07 3.47 0.90
N HIS A 98 8.01 3.16 1.80
CA HIS A 98 8.04 1.93 2.58
C HIS A 98 7.63 2.22 4.03
N TYR A 99 6.54 1.61 4.49
CA TYR A 99 5.99 1.76 5.83
C TYR A 99 6.88 1.10 6.89
N MET A 100 7.07 1.73 8.05
CA MET A 100 8.10 1.33 9.03
C MET A 100 7.58 0.83 10.38
N GLU A 101 6.28 0.88 10.70
CA GLU A 101 5.84 0.48 12.07
C GLU A 101 5.81 -1.03 12.30
N THR A 102 5.79 -1.83 11.23
CA THR A 102 5.69 -3.28 11.33
C THR A 102 7.01 -3.91 10.89
N ASN A 103 7.82 -4.32 11.88
CA ASN A 103 9.19 -4.84 11.65
C ASN A 103 9.24 -6.01 10.65
N ASP A 104 8.17 -6.80 10.59
CA ASP A 104 8.08 -8.02 9.77
C ASP A 104 6.98 -7.96 8.72
N TYR A 105 6.37 -6.79 8.48
CA TYR A 105 5.34 -6.63 7.47
C TYR A 105 5.66 -5.42 6.59
N ALA A 106 6.19 -5.69 5.40
CA ALA A 106 6.56 -4.67 4.45
C ALA A 106 5.32 -4.18 3.71
N ILE A 107 5.04 -2.87 3.82
CA ILE A 107 3.96 -2.22 3.08
C ILE A 107 4.56 -1.12 2.21
N PHE A 108 4.25 -1.16 0.92
CA PHE A 108 4.69 -0.21 -0.08
C PHE A 108 3.50 0.57 -0.63
N PHE A 109 3.61 1.89 -0.73
CA PHE A 109 2.51 2.72 -1.16
C PHE A 109 2.94 3.96 -1.95
N ASP A 110 2.05 4.45 -2.78
CA ASP A 110 2.19 5.70 -3.54
C ASP A 110 1.15 6.71 -3.07
N ILE A 111 1.52 8.00 -3.06
CA ILE A 111 0.60 9.12 -2.78
C ILE A 111 0.61 10.09 -3.95
N ASN A 112 -0.57 10.33 -4.52
CA ASN A 112 -0.74 11.27 -5.63
C ASN A 112 -1.84 12.28 -5.32
N ARG A 113 -1.59 13.57 -5.57
CA ARG A 113 -2.64 14.59 -5.52
C ARG A 113 -3.45 14.56 -6.81
N PRO A 114 -4.78 14.38 -6.76
CA PRO A 114 -5.63 14.54 -7.93
C PRO A 114 -5.54 15.98 -8.48
N GLU A 115 -5.59 16.12 -9.80
CA GLU A 115 -5.68 17.43 -10.45
C GLU A 115 -6.91 18.20 -9.94
N ASN A 116 -6.79 19.51 -9.83
CA ASN A 116 -7.87 20.42 -9.41
C ASN A 116 -8.49 20.14 -8.03
N THR A 117 -7.77 19.44 -7.14
CA THR A 117 -8.17 19.26 -5.73
C THR A 117 -7.18 19.97 -4.82
N THR A 118 -7.63 20.44 -3.65
CA THR A 118 -6.79 21.11 -2.65
C THR A 118 -6.50 20.23 -1.44
N ASN A 119 -7.47 19.45 -0.99
CA ASN A 119 -7.40 18.66 0.26
C ASN A 119 -7.69 17.18 0.03
N GLU A 120 -7.31 16.65 -1.14
CA GLU A 120 -7.51 15.24 -1.47
C GLU A 120 -6.21 14.60 -1.94
N LEU A 121 -6.00 13.36 -1.53
CA LEU A 121 -4.88 12.54 -1.96
C LEU A 121 -5.36 11.13 -2.30
N LYS A 122 -4.81 10.56 -3.38
CA LYS A 122 -4.96 9.14 -3.71
C LYS A 122 -3.83 8.37 -3.04
N LEU A 123 -4.18 7.52 -2.08
CA LEU A 123 -3.29 6.57 -1.45
C LEU A 123 -3.47 5.21 -2.11
N LYS A 124 -2.44 4.71 -2.79
CA LYS A 124 -2.44 3.35 -3.34
C LYS A 124 -1.47 2.49 -2.55
N ILE A 125 -1.97 1.49 -1.85
CA ILE A 125 -1.13 0.42 -1.32
C ILE A 125 -0.75 -0.48 -2.49
N VAL A 126 0.52 -0.40 -2.89
CA VAL A 126 1.04 -1.07 -4.08
C VAL A 126 1.28 -2.54 -3.79
N SER A 127 1.89 -2.86 -2.65
CA SER A 127 2.23 -4.22 -2.22
C SER A 127 2.26 -4.29 -0.70
N ALA A 128 1.92 -5.44 -0.14
CA ALA A 128 2.05 -5.72 1.28
C ALA A 128 2.35 -7.21 1.48
N TYR A 129 3.36 -7.55 2.30
CA TYR A 129 3.75 -8.95 2.57
C TYR A 129 4.66 -9.05 3.80
N GLU A 130 4.70 -10.23 4.43
CA GLU A 130 5.60 -10.48 5.55
C GLU A 130 7.06 -10.58 5.07
N LEU A 131 7.98 -10.05 5.86
CA LEU A 131 9.41 -10.14 5.59
C LEU A 131 9.95 -11.41 6.22
N ASP A 132 10.41 -12.34 5.39
CA ASP A 132 11.33 -13.37 5.85
C ASP A 132 12.70 -12.75 6.24
N GLN A 133 13.54 -13.53 6.91
CA GLN A 133 14.85 -13.09 7.40
C GLN A 133 15.76 -12.53 6.28
N TRP A 134 15.55 -12.94 5.02
CA TRP A 134 16.36 -12.52 3.87
C TRP A 134 15.73 -11.31 3.17
N GLY A 135 14.41 -11.16 3.24
CA GLY A 135 13.64 -10.05 2.69
C GLY A 135 13.96 -8.72 3.37
N ARG A 136 14.38 -8.72 4.64
CA ARG A 136 14.74 -7.49 5.38
C ARG A 136 15.91 -6.71 4.76
N GLU A 137 16.81 -7.36 4.02
CA GLU A 137 17.88 -6.66 3.31
C GLU A 137 17.42 -6.04 1.99
N THR A 138 16.26 -6.46 1.47
CA THR A 138 15.73 -6.05 0.17
C THR A 138 14.83 -4.82 0.23
N VAL A 139 14.41 -4.41 1.43
CA VAL A 139 13.56 -3.23 1.59
C VAL A 139 14.36 -1.93 1.43
N PRO A 140 13.72 -0.84 0.97
CA PRO A 140 14.36 0.46 0.83
C PRO A 140 14.97 0.93 2.14
N LYS A 141 16.24 1.33 2.08
CA LYS A 141 17.00 1.94 3.18
C LYS A 141 16.96 3.45 3.03
N GLY A 142 16.86 4.18 4.14
CA GLY A 142 16.84 5.64 4.10
C GLY A 142 16.37 6.24 5.41
N LYS A 143 16.31 7.58 5.46
CA LYS A 143 15.84 8.31 6.63
C LYS A 143 14.30 8.24 6.70
N PRO A 144 13.71 7.64 7.76
CA PRO A 144 12.27 7.63 7.91
C PRO A 144 11.73 9.06 8.09
N LYS A 145 10.59 9.34 7.47
CA LYS A 145 9.83 10.59 7.60
C LYS A 145 8.45 10.27 8.15
N LYS A 146 7.91 11.16 9.00
CA LYS A 146 6.52 11.01 9.49
C LYS A 146 5.57 11.04 8.31
N VAL A 147 4.60 10.13 8.27
CA VAL A 147 3.60 10.08 7.20
C VAL A 147 2.78 11.36 7.14
N SER A 148 2.38 11.94 8.28
CA SER A 148 1.76 13.27 8.33
C SER A 148 2.57 14.36 7.61
N TRP A 149 3.89 14.35 7.75
CA TRP A 149 4.76 15.29 7.01
C TRP A 149 4.79 14.97 5.51
N ILE A 150 4.85 13.70 5.12
CA ILE A 150 4.75 13.27 3.72
C ILE A 150 3.43 13.77 3.12
N LEU A 151 2.31 13.56 3.79
CA LEU A 151 0.99 14.03 3.36
C LEU A 151 0.95 15.56 3.19
N SER A 152 1.59 16.31 4.08
CA SER A 152 1.74 17.77 3.94
C SER A 152 2.47 18.15 2.64
N GLN A 153 3.60 17.50 2.34
CA GLN A 153 4.33 17.75 1.08
C GLN A 153 3.48 17.41 -0.15
N ARG A 154 2.82 16.24 -0.13
CA ARG A 154 2.00 15.79 -1.26
C ARG A 154 0.77 16.65 -1.50
N THR A 155 0.15 17.16 -0.44
CA THR A 155 -0.95 18.13 -0.54
C THR A 155 -0.48 19.43 -1.22
N LYS A 156 0.77 19.85 -0.99
CA LYS A 156 1.40 21.00 -1.66
C LYS A 156 1.90 20.70 -3.09
N GLY A 157 1.75 19.46 -3.56
CA GLY A 157 2.28 19.03 -4.86
C GLY A 157 3.80 18.83 -4.88
N LEU A 158 4.44 18.76 -3.71
CA LEU A 158 5.89 18.60 -3.55
C LEU A 158 6.28 17.13 -3.42
N THR A 159 7.56 16.84 -3.69
CA THR A 159 8.17 15.55 -3.37
C THR A 159 8.49 15.46 -1.88
N ALA A 160 8.43 14.26 -1.34
CA ALA A 160 8.88 13.90 -0.02
C ALA A 160 10.17 13.07 -0.04
N LEU A 161 10.86 12.93 -1.18
CA LEU A 161 12.25 12.43 -1.26
C LEU A 161 13.22 13.31 -0.44
#